data_AF-X1TBA2-F1
#
_entry.id   AF-X1TBA2-F1
#
_cell.length_a   1.000
_cell.length_b   1.000
_cell.length_c   1.000
_cell.angle_alpha   90.00
_cell.angle_beta   90.00
_cell.angle_gamma   90.00
#
_symmetry.space_group_name_H-M   'P 1'
#
loop_
_entity.id
_entity.type
_entity.pdbx_description
1 polymer ?
#
loop_
_entity_poly.entity_id
_entity_poly.type
_entity_poly.pdbx_seq_one_letter_code
_entity_poly.pdbx_strand_id
1 'polypeptide(L)'
;MFTSFPETTMTFIIFLQLYKKGLAYKKKAVVNWCPSCNVVLANEQVLDGKCWRCDSEVIKKELSQWFFKITEYAQRLLDDIESLEEWPEKVLTMQRNWIGRSEGARIEFPIKGSNKAIPVFTTRPDTLYGATYFLLSPEHPLVEE
;
A
#
# COMPACT_ATOMS: atom_id res chain seq x y z
N MET A 1 28.52 2.40 -11.15
CA MET A 1 27.45 2.22 -10.15
C MET A 1 28.01 1.33 -9.05
N PHE A 2 28.32 1.88 -7.87
CA PHE A 2 29.16 1.23 -6.85
C PHE A 2 28.36 0.49 -5.75
N THR A 3 27.04 0.45 -5.84
CA THR A 3 26.17 -0.12 -4.79
C THR A 3 26.05 -1.64 -4.81
N SER A 4 26.65 -2.30 -5.81
CA SER A 4 26.73 -3.76 -5.91
C SER A 4 28.03 -4.33 -5.34
N PHE A 5 28.95 -3.48 -4.91
CA PHE A 5 30.23 -3.90 -4.35
C PHE A 5 30.06 -4.44 -2.92
N PRO A 6 30.68 -5.58 -2.57
CA PRO A 6 30.54 -6.21 -1.25
C PRO A 6 30.88 -5.28 -0.07
N GLU A 7 31.73 -4.28 -0.30
CA GLU A 7 32.13 -3.28 0.67
C GLU A 7 30.96 -2.37 1.11
N THR A 8 29.87 -2.33 0.33
CA THR A 8 28.63 -1.61 0.65
C THR A 8 27.68 -2.43 1.55
N THR A 9 28.21 -3.03 2.62
CA THR A 9 27.47 -3.85 3.61
C THR A 9 26.38 -3.09 4.38
N MET A 10 26.38 -1.76 4.31
CA MET A 10 25.46 -0.87 5.02
C MET A 10 23.98 -1.21 4.76
N THR A 11 23.62 -1.59 3.53
CA THR A 11 22.23 -1.93 3.18
C THR A 11 21.73 -3.15 3.96
N PHE A 12 22.58 -4.18 4.13
CA PHE A 12 22.23 -5.36 4.91
C PHE A 12 22.07 -5.02 6.40
N ILE A 13 22.98 -4.20 6.93
CA ILE A 13 22.91 -3.75 8.33
C ILE A 13 21.63 -2.96 8.57
N ILE A 14 21.28 -2.01 7.69
CA ILE A 14 20.04 -1.23 7.78
C ILE A 14 18.83 -2.17 7.72
N PHE A 15 18.78 -3.11 6.78
CA PHE A 15 17.68 -4.07 6.69
C PHE A 15 17.51 -4.87 7.99
N LEU A 16 18.59 -5.39 8.57
CA LEU A 16 18.53 -6.12 9.84
C LEU A 16 18.03 -5.25 10.99
N GLN A 17 18.41 -3.97 11.05
CA GLN A 17 17.90 -3.05 12.06
C GLN A 17 16.41 -2.78 11.88
N LEU A 18 15.96 -2.58 10.64
CA LEU A 18 14.54 -2.41 10.32
C LEU A 18 13.75 -3.68 10.68
N TYR A 19 14.28 -4.87 10.37
CA TYR A 19 13.66 -6.14 10.73
C TYR A 19 13.54 -6.29 12.25
N LYS A 20 14.62 -6.04 13.01
CA LYS A 20 14.61 -6.08 14.47
C LYS A 20 13.61 -5.12 15.09
N LYS A 21 13.37 -3.95 14.47
CA LYS A 21 12.37 -2.96 14.90
C LYS A 21 10.96 -3.27 14.37
N GLY A 22 10.75 -4.38 13.67
CA GLY A 22 9.46 -4.75 13.10
C GLY A 22 9.00 -3.88 11.92
N LEU A 23 9.91 -3.08 11.35
CA LEU A 23 9.67 -2.21 10.21
C LEU A 23 9.93 -2.90 8.87
N ALA A 24 10.69 -3.99 8.84
CA ALA A 24 10.75 -4.93 7.73
C ALA A 24 10.09 -6.25 8.14
N TYR A 25 9.23 -6.80 7.31
CA TYR A 25 8.48 -8.02 7.64
C TYR A 25 8.12 -8.83 6.39
N LYS A 26 7.86 -10.13 6.56
CA LYS A 26 7.47 -11.03 5.48
C LYS A 26 6.00 -11.40 5.61
N LYS A 27 5.22 -11.28 4.53
CA LYS A 27 3.82 -11.73 4.48
C LYS A 27 3.49 -12.36 3.13
N LYS A 28 2.48 -13.23 3.11
CA LYS A 28 1.84 -13.67 1.87
C LYS A 28 0.87 -12.57 1.44
N ALA A 29 0.98 -12.11 0.21
CA ALA A 29 0.14 -11.05 -0.33
C ALA A 29 0.01 -11.17 -1.84
N VAL A 30 -1.06 -10.59 -2.38
CA VAL A 30 -1.20 -10.36 -3.82
C VAL A 30 -0.28 -9.18 -4.18
N VAL A 31 0.70 -9.44 -5.05
CA VAL A 31 1.71 -8.46 -5.46
C VAL A 31 1.66 -8.20 -6.97
N ASN A 32 2.20 -7.06 -7.39
CA ASN A 32 2.40 -6.74 -8.79
C ASN A 32 3.55 -7.59 -9.35
N TRP A 33 3.34 -8.27 -10.47
CA TRP A 33 4.33 -9.13 -11.10
C TRP A 33 4.52 -8.75 -12.57
N CYS A 34 5.78 -8.55 -12.96
CA CYS A 34 6.15 -8.35 -14.34
C CYS A 34 6.53 -9.70 -14.99
N PRO A 35 5.77 -10.21 -15.97
CA PRO A 35 6.07 -11.50 -16.60
C PRO A 35 7.33 -11.45 -17.48
N SER A 36 7.64 -10.31 -18.09
CA SER A 36 8.84 -10.14 -18.91
C SER A 36 10.11 -10.12 -18.06
N CYS A 37 10.13 -9.34 -16.98
CA CYS A 37 11.29 -9.25 -16.10
C CYS A 37 11.40 -10.40 -15.09
N ASN A 38 10.34 -11.19 -14.90
CA ASN A 38 10.23 -12.23 -13.88
C ASN A 38 10.54 -11.73 -12.46
N VAL A 39 10.00 -10.56 -12.10
CA VAL A 39 10.19 -9.95 -10.78
C VAL A 39 8.89 -9.36 -10.24
N VAL A 40 8.84 -9.28 -8.91
CA VAL A 40 7.83 -8.49 -8.20
C VAL A 40 8.14 -7.00 -8.34
N LEU A 41 7.10 -6.19 -8.48
CA LEU A 41 7.18 -4.74 -8.55
C LEU A 41 6.53 -4.11 -7.31
N ALA A 42 7.13 -3.02 -6.82
CA ALA A 42 6.44 -2.12 -5.89
C ALA A 42 5.29 -1.40 -6.61
N ASN A 43 4.35 -0.79 -5.87
CA ASN A 43 3.23 -0.07 -6.49
C ASN A 43 3.74 1.10 -7.36
N GLU A 44 4.83 1.72 -6.91
CA GLU A 44 5.53 2.84 -7.53
C GLU A 44 6.21 2.49 -8.85
N GLN A 45 6.45 1.20 -9.07
CA GLN A 45 7.09 0.67 -10.28
C GLN A 45 6.06 0.26 -11.34
N VAL A 46 4.78 0.52 -11.09
CA VAL A 46 3.68 0.29 -12.02
C VAL A 46 3.15 1.64 -12.51
N LEU A 47 3.31 1.89 -13.81
CA LEU A 47 2.85 3.10 -14.48
C LEU A 47 1.72 2.72 -15.43
N ASP A 48 0.51 3.23 -15.22
CA ASP A 48 -0.67 2.93 -16.03
C ASP A 48 -0.90 1.41 -16.27
N GLY A 49 -0.70 0.61 -15.21
CA GLY A 49 -0.85 -0.85 -15.26
C GLY A 49 0.31 -1.60 -15.92
N LYS A 50 1.40 -0.90 -16.28
CA LYS A 50 2.57 -1.45 -16.98
C LYS A 50 3.84 -1.34 -16.15
N CYS A 51 4.81 -2.18 -16.45
CA CYS A 51 6.11 -2.16 -15.80
C CYS A 51 6.91 -0.92 -16.20
N TRP A 52 7.40 -0.14 -15.22
CA TRP A 52 8.17 1.09 -15.44
C TRP A 52 9.42 0.96 -16.32
N ARG A 53 9.94 -0.26 -16.52
CA ARG A 53 11.19 -0.53 -17.25
C ARG A 53 10.97 -1.10 -18.64
N CYS A 54 10.02 -2.03 -18.79
CA CYS A 54 9.87 -2.83 -20.01
C CYS A 54 8.49 -2.72 -20.65
N ASP A 55 7.61 -1.87 -20.09
CA ASP A 55 6.26 -1.56 -20.57
C ASP A 55 5.29 -2.75 -20.71
N SER A 56 5.70 -3.96 -20.30
CA SER A 56 4.81 -5.12 -20.27
C SER A 56 3.70 -4.96 -19.24
N GLU A 57 2.55 -5.55 -19.53
CA GLU A 57 1.39 -5.53 -18.64
C GLU A 57 1.70 -6.24 -17.33
N VAL A 58 1.33 -5.59 -16.22
CA VAL A 58 1.53 -6.10 -14.87
C VAL A 58 0.36 -6.99 -14.50
N ILE A 59 0.67 -8.20 -14.04
CA ILE A 59 -0.32 -9.13 -13.51
C ILE A 59 -0.27 -9.20 -11.99
N LYS A 60 -1.34 -9.66 -11.36
CA LYS A 60 -1.39 -9.92 -9.93
C LYS A 60 -1.01 -11.37 -9.64
N LYS A 61 -0.15 -11.60 -8.65
CA LYS A 61 0.26 -12.95 -8.22
C LYS A 61 0.33 -13.02 -6.71
N GLU A 62 -0.11 -14.13 -6.12
CA GLU A 62 0.01 -14.34 -4.68
C GLU A 62 1.39 -14.93 -4.35
N LEU A 63 2.19 -14.20 -3.57
CA LEU A 63 3.56 -14.59 -3.21
C LEU A 63 3.89 -14.20 -1.77
N SER A 64 4.83 -14.92 -1.15
CA SER A 64 5.44 -14.50 0.11
C SER A 64 6.58 -13.54 -0.19
N GLN A 65 6.45 -12.28 0.23
CA GLN A 65 7.39 -11.20 -0.06
C GLN A 65 7.73 -10.39 1.19
N TRP A 66 8.85 -9.66 1.10
CA TRP A 66 9.28 -8.71 2.13
C TRP A 66 8.65 -7.34 1.87
N PHE A 67 8.25 -6.68 2.94
CA PHE A 67 7.64 -5.37 2.92
C PHE A 67 8.29 -4.48 3.98
N PHE A 68 8.40 -3.18 3.66
CA PHE A 68 8.70 -2.16 4.64
C PHE A 68 7.40 -1.50 5.12
N LYS A 69 7.28 -1.27 6.43
CA LYS A 69 6.14 -0.57 7.04
C LYS A 69 6.24 0.94 6.85
N ILE A 70 6.36 1.39 5.61
CA ILE A 70 6.39 2.83 5.29
C ILE A 70 5.12 3.56 5.76
N THR A 71 3.99 2.85 5.83
CA THR A 71 2.71 3.36 6.32
C THR A 71 2.75 3.83 7.78
N GLU A 72 3.63 3.28 8.63
CA GLU A 72 3.84 3.77 10.01
C GLU A 72 4.41 5.19 10.03
N TYR A 73 5.03 5.62 8.93
CA TYR A 73 5.60 6.95 8.76
C TYR A 73 4.74 7.84 7.87
N ALA A 74 3.61 7.36 7.34
CA ALA A 74 2.81 8.12 6.36
C ALA A 74 2.34 9.48 6.90
N GLN A 75 1.90 9.54 8.16
CA GLN A 75 1.47 10.79 8.78
C GLN A 75 2.63 11.77 8.92
N ARG A 76 3.75 11.30 9.46
CA ARG A 76 4.95 12.13 9.60
C ARG A 76 5.47 12.61 8.25
N LEU A 77 5.45 11.77 7.21
CA LEU A 77 5.84 12.16 5.86
C LEU A 77 4.94 13.27 5.31
N LEU A 78 3.64 13.28 5.64
CA LEU A 78 2.72 14.36 5.26
C LEU A 78 2.98 15.64 6.04
N ASP A 79 3.21 15.55 7.34
CA ASP A 79 3.46 16.72 8.19
C ASP A 79 4.80 17.36 7.84
N ASP A 80 5.83 16.56 7.64
CA ASP A 80 7.18 17.03 7.32
C ASP A 80 7.23 17.69 5.92
N ILE A 81 6.26 17.45 5.01
CA ILE A 81 6.19 18.14 3.71
C ILE A 81 6.07 19.66 3.87
N GLU A 82 5.40 20.15 4.92
CA GLU A 82 5.26 21.60 5.16
C GLU A 82 6.60 22.28 5.48
N SER A 83 7.57 21.52 5.98
CA SER A 83 8.91 22.03 6.29
C SER A 83 9.83 22.15 5.06
N LEU A 84 9.43 21.64 3.90
CA LEU A 84 10.25 21.58 2.69
C LEU A 84 10.08 22.82 1.80
N GLU A 85 10.43 24.01 2.32
CA GLU A 85 10.22 25.30 1.65
C GLU A 85 10.95 25.43 0.29
N GLU A 86 12.09 24.75 0.11
CA GLU A 86 12.90 24.81 -1.12
C GLU A 86 12.43 23.82 -2.22
N TRP A 87 11.45 22.98 -1.94
CA TRP A 87 11.01 21.95 -2.89
C TRP A 87 9.97 22.50 -3.87
N PRO A 88 10.00 22.06 -5.15
CA PRO A 88 8.97 22.47 -6.10
C PRO A 88 7.58 22.01 -5.67
N GLU A 89 6.60 22.92 -5.63
CA GLU A 89 5.23 22.61 -5.17
C GLU A 89 4.57 21.46 -5.94
N LYS A 90 4.92 21.29 -7.23
CA LYS A 90 4.47 20.15 -8.04
C LYS A 90 4.91 18.81 -7.44
N VAL A 91 6.14 18.71 -6.95
CA VAL A 91 6.68 17.49 -6.32
C VAL A 91 5.99 17.24 -4.99
N LEU A 92 5.79 18.27 -4.18
CA LEU A 92 5.09 18.17 -2.89
C LEU A 92 3.64 17.72 -3.09
N THR A 93 2.93 18.30 -4.06
CA THR A 93 1.57 17.90 -4.44
C THR A 93 1.51 16.44 -4.89
N MET A 94 2.46 15.98 -5.71
CA MET A 94 2.53 14.57 -6.13
C MET A 94 2.71 13.63 -4.93
N GLN A 95 3.57 13.98 -3.97
CA GLN A 95 3.78 13.20 -2.74
C GLN A 95 2.52 13.16 -1.87
N ARG A 96 1.86 14.30 -1.63
CA ARG A 96 0.60 14.35 -0.87
C ARG A 96 -0.48 13.46 -1.49
N ASN A 97 -0.63 13.54 -2.81
CA ASN A 97 -1.62 12.74 -3.54
C ASN A 97 -1.29 11.25 -3.53
N TRP A 98 -0.01 10.88 -3.62
CA TRP A 98 0.41 9.49 -3.56
C TRP A 98 0.25 8.89 -2.15
N ILE A 99 0.59 9.63 -1.09
CA ILE A 99 0.33 9.16 0.29
C ILE A 99 -1.18 9.03 0.52
N GLY A 100 -1.99 9.96 0.00
CA GLY A 100 -3.43 9.79 -0.14
C GLY A 100 -4.19 9.59 1.19
N ARG A 101 -3.80 10.33 2.24
CA ARG A 101 -4.46 10.22 3.54
C ARG A 101 -5.93 10.63 3.42
N SER A 102 -6.79 9.77 3.95
CA SER A 102 -8.23 9.99 4.03
C SER A 102 -8.68 9.79 5.46
N GLU A 103 -9.42 10.75 5.99
CA GLU A 103 -10.11 10.61 7.27
C GLU A 103 -11.55 10.14 7.02
N GLY A 104 -12.02 9.24 7.87
CA GLY A 104 -13.31 8.61 7.67
C GLY A 104 -13.75 7.81 8.89
N ALA A 105 -14.91 7.16 8.76
CA ALA A 105 -15.46 6.31 9.79
C ALA A 105 -15.41 4.85 9.37
N ARG A 106 -15.15 3.98 10.35
CA ARG A 106 -15.39 2.53 10.24
C ARG A 106 -16.74 2.24 10.88
N ILE A 107 -17.63 1.62 10.11
CA ILE A 107 -19.01 1.32 10.51
C ILE A 107 -19.21 -0.19 10.40
N GLU A 108 -19.78 -0.80 11.44
CA GLU A 108 -20.06 -2.24 11.46
C GLU A 108 -21.53 -2.50 11.14
N PHE A 109 -21.80 -3.21 10.05
CA PHE A 109 -23.15 -3.57 9.64
C PHE A 109 -23.48 -5.02 10.02
N PRO A 110 -24.41 -5.27 10.95
CA PRO A 110 -24.76 -6.62 11.34
C PRO A 110 -25.45 -7.37 10.19
N ILE A 111 -25.08 -8.64 10.00
CA ILE A 111 -25.72 -9.51 9.00
C ILE A 111 -26.97 -10.13 9.62
N LYS A 112 -28.12 -9.94 9.00
CA LYS A 112 -29.38 -10.51 9.48
C LYS A 112 -29.28 -12.04 9.57
N GLY A 113 -29.55 -12.59 10.75
CA GLY A 113 -29.51 -14.05 10.97
C GLY A 113 -28.12 -14.61 11.25
N SER A 114 -27.11 -13.76 11.48
CA SER A 114 -25.76 -14.15 11.84
C SER A 114 -25.24 -13.28 12.99
N ASN A 115 -24.26 -13.80 13.74
CA ASN A 115 -23.53 -13.02 14.75
C ASN A 115 -22.34 -12.24 14.13
N LYS A 116 -22.23 -12.23 12.79
CA LYS A 116 -21.17 -11.51 12.06
C LYS A 116 -21.63 -10.10 11.69
N ALA A 117 -20.67 -9.19 11.57
CA ALA A 117 -20.86 -7.87 11.02
C ALA A 117 -19.86 -7.62 9.89
N ILE A 118 -20.28 -6.82 8.90
CA ILE A 118 -19.43 -6.37 7.79
C ILE A 118 -18.87 -5.00 8.15
N PRO A 119 -17.54 -4.89 8.38
CA PRO A 119 -16.92 -3.59 8.61
C PRO A 119 -16.74 -2.85 7.28
N VAL A 120 -17.27 -1.64 7.20
CA VAL A 120 -17.15 -0.75 6.03
C VAL A 120 -16.40 0.50 6.43
N PHE A 121 -15.46 0.94 5.59
CA PHE A 121 -14.81 2.24 5.73
C PHE A 121 -15.42 3.23 4.74
N THR A 122 -15.71 4.45 5.19
CA THR A 122 -16.18 5.56 4.33
C THR A 122 -15.57 6.88 4.77
N THR A 123 -15.18 7.72 3.81
CA THR A 123 -14.79 9.12 4.05
C THR A 123 -16.01 10.04 4.13
N ARG A 124 -17.22 9.53 3.83
CA ARG A 124 -18.49 10.27 3.92
C ARG A 124 -19.47 9.59 4.88
N PRO A 125 -19.22 9.61 6.20
CA PRO A 125 -20.12 9.02 7.19
C PRO A 125 -21.49 9.71 7.24
N ASP A 126 -21.57 10.97 6.83
CA ASP A 126 -22.79 11.75 6.69
C ASP A 126 -23.81 11.09 5.74
N THR A 127 -23.34 10.34 4.74
CA THR A 127 -24.21 9.65 3.77
C THR A 127 -24.73 8.29 4.22
N LEU A 128 -24.44 7.87 5.45
CA LEU A 128 -24.77 6.54 5.95
C LEU A 128 -26.26 6.17 5.80
N TYR A 129 -27.16 7.11 6.12
CA TYR A 129 -28.61 6.87 6.04
C TYR A 129 -29.14 6.68 4.61
N GLY A 130 -28.34 7.02 3.59
CA GLY A 130 -28.66 6.82 2.17
C GLY A 130 -28.12 5.51 1.59
N ALA A 131 -27.43 4.67 2.38
CA ALA A 131 -26.85 3.43 1.89
C ALA A 131 -27.95 2.39 1.57
N THR A 132 -28.14 2.07 0.29
CA THR A 132 -29.19 1.14 -0.18
C THR A 132 -28.71 -0.29 -0.41
N TYR A 133 -27.41 -0.50 -0.63
CA TYR A 133 -26.79 -1.80 -0.84
C TYR A 133 -25.30 -1.74 -0.50
N PHE A 134 -24.68 -2.92 -0.37
CA PHE A 134 -23.24 -3.08 -0.18
C PHE A 134 -22.62 -3.74 -1.41
N LEU A 135 -21.36 -3.41 -1.69
CA LEU A 135 -20.53 -4.11 -2.65
C LEU A 135 -19.34 -4.69 -1.89
N LEU A 136 -19.08 -5.98 -2.09
CA LEU A 136 -17.92 -6.67 -1.56
C LEU A 136 -16.93 -6.92 -2.70
N SER A 137 -15.63 -6.77 -2.42
CA SER A 137 -14.59 -7.20 -3.36
C SER A 137 -14.75 -8.70 -3.63
N PRO A 138 -14.55 -9.19 -4.86
CA PRO A 138 -14.54 -10.63 -5.15
C PRO A 138 -13.62 -11.46 -4.25
N GLU A 139 -12.57 -10.85 -3.73
CA GLU A 139 -11.53 -11.42 -2.88
C GLU A 139 -11.84 -11.29 -1.39
N HIS A 140 -13.00 -10.74 -1.03
CA HIS A 140 -13.40 -10.58 0.36
C HIS A 140 -13.77 -11.96 0.97
N PRO A 141 -13.30 -12.32 2.18
CA PRO A 141 -13.50 -13.65 2.76
C PRO A 141 -14.97 -14.12 2.84
N LEU A 142 -15.91 -13.20 3.02
CA LEU A 142 -17.35 -13.49 3.06
C LEU A 142 -17.97 -13.87 1.70
N VAL A 143 -17.24 -13.75 0.58
CA VAL A 143 -17.74 -14.13 -0.76
C VAL A 143 -17.66 -15.64 -0.98
N GLU A 144 -16.73 -16.33 -0.31
CA GLU A 144 -16.55 -17.78 -0.42
C GLU A 144 -17.36 -18.59 0.62
N GLU A 145 -18.09 -17.92 1.51
CA GLU A 145 -18.98 -18.54 2.51
C GLU A 145 -20.39 -18.81 1.97
#